data_AF-A0A2V5PGI2-F1
#
_entry.id   AF-A0A2V5PGI2-F1
#
_cell.length_a   1.000
_cell.length_b   1.000
_cell.length_c   1.000
_cell.angle_alpha   90.00
_cell.angle_beta   90.00
_cell.angle_gamma   90.00
#
_symmetry.space_group_name_H-M   'P 1'
#
loop_
_entity.id
_entity.type
_entity.pdbx_description
1 polymer ?
#
loop_
_entity_poly.entity_id
_entity_poly.type
_entity_poly.pdbx_seq_one_letter_code
_entity_poly.pdbx_strand_id
1 'polypeptide(L)'
;LVLKEAPKDKNGPYLFDSTGELTVACVSKKISMPISVLPLPNKTVKITGSAPLKMTDFKIEPAHILFVKTADEVTVKFVWMVGQKKAAAAASK
;
A
#
# COMPACT_ATOMS: atom_id res chain seq x y z
N LEU A 1 7.60 6.21 -7.56
CA LEU A 1 8.16 5.78 -6.26
C LEU A 1 9.42 6.59 -6.02
N VAL A 2 9.55 7.22 -4.86
CA VAL A 2 10.70 8.09 -4.52
C VAL A 2 11.21 7.69 -3.13
N LEU A 3 12.52 7.48 -3.00
CA LEU A 3 13.15 7.20 -1.70
C LEU A 3 13.11 8.46 -0.85
N LYS A 4 12.53 8.35 0.34
CA LYS A 4 12.43 9.44 1.32
C LYS A 4 13.52 9.32 2.37
N GLU A 5 13.72 8.12 2.90
CA GLU A 5 14.70 7.86 3.96
C GLU A 5 15.34 6.49 3.76
N ALA A 6 16.66 6.45 3.77
CA ALA A 6 17.43 5.21 3.79
C ALA A 6 17.47 4.64 5.23
N PRO A 7 17.67 3.33 5.40
CA PRO A 7 17.82 2.71 6.71
C PRO A 7 18.92 3.38 7.54
N LYS A 8 18.63 3.65 8.82
CA LYS A 8 19.61 4.17 9.78
C LYS A 8 20.62 3.11 10.22
N ASP A 9 20.27 1.85 10.05
CA ASP A 9 21.09 0.68 10.37
C ASP A 9 20.85 -0.44 9.34
N LYS A 10 21.68 -1.49 9.37
CA LYS A 10 21.68 -2.58 8.38
C LYS A 10 20.38 -3.39 8.34
N ASN A 11 19.54 -3.29 9.37
CA ASN A 11 18.28 -4.01 9.52
C ASN A 11 17.06 -3.07 9.46
N GLY A 12 17.27 -1.78 9.21
CA GLY A 12 16.21 -0.78 9.17
C GLY A 12 15.39 -0.82 7.88
N PRO A 13 14.16 -0.27 7.89
CA PRO A 13 13.34 -0.15 6.69
C PRO A 13 13.79 1.02 5.81
N TYR A 14 13.56 0.89 4.51
CA TYR A 14 13.57 1.99 3.56
C TYR A 14 12.20 2.66 3.57
N LEU A 15 12.14 3.98 3.69
CA LEU A 15 10.91 4.74 3.58
C LEU A 15 10.81 5.34 2.18
N PHE A 16 9.67 5.11 1.53
CA PHE A 16 9.39 5.65 0.22
C PHE A 16 8.09 6.45 0.21
N ASP A 17 8.10 7.57 -0.52
CA ASP A 17 6.88 8.20 -0.99
C ASP A 17 6.46 7.51 -2.29
N SER A 18 5.26 6.96 -2.32
CA SER A 18 4.70 6.31 -3.51
C SER A 18 3.38 6.97 -3.90
N THR A 19 3.07 6.93 -5.19
CA THR A 19 1.76 7.31 -5.70
C THR A 19 1.29 6.18 -6.61
N GLY A 20 -0.02 5.97 -6.67
CA GLY A 20 -0.63 4.93 -7.49
C GLY A 20 -2.07 5.28 -7.83
N GLU A 21 -2.62 4.61 -8.83
CA GLU A 21 -4.05 4.68 -9.14
C GLU A 21 -4.78 3.63 -8.33
N LEU A 22 -5.70 4.07 -7.47
CA LEU A 22 -6.63 3.22 -6.77
C LEU A 22 -7.98 3.30 -7.48
N THR A 23 -8.54 2.14 -7.84
CA THR A 23 -9.88 2.05 -8.42
C THR A 23 -10.82 1.39 -7.42
N VAL A 24 -11.90 2.09 -7.08
CA VAL A 24 -12.97 1.58 -6.20
C VAL A 24 -14.30 1.86 -6.89
N ALA A 25 -15.16 0.84 -7.01
CA ALA A 25 -16.47 0.97 -7.67
C ALA A 25 -16.39 1.67 -9.05
N CYS A 26 -15.41 1.28 -9.87
CA CYS A 26 -15.13 1.85 -11.20
C CYS A 26 -14.69 3.33 -11.22
N VAL A 27 -14.47 3.95 -10.06
CA VAL A 27 -13.88 5.29 -9.94
C VAL A 27 -12.39 5.15 -9.66
N SER A 28 -11.55 5.64 -10.57
CA SER A 28 -10.09 5.66 -10.41
C SER A 28 -9.61 7.01 -9.90
N LYS A 29 -8.76 6.99 -8.87
CA LYS A 29 -8.11 8.18 -8.31
C LYS A 29 -6.63 7.92 -8.08
N LYS A 30 -5.80 8.92 -8.38
CA LYS A 30 -4.40 8.92 -8.00
C LYS A 30 -4.28 9.25 -6.51
N ILE A 31 -3.70 8.34 -5.74
CA ILE A 31 -3.51 8.48 -4.30
C ILE A 31 -2.01 8.52 -3.95
N SER A 32 -1.69 9.18 -2.84
CA SER A 32 -0.38 9.10 -2.22
C SER A 32 -0.39 8.01 -1.14
N MET A 33 0.65 7.18 -1.15
CA MET A 33 0.82 6.05 -0.25
C MET A 33 2.28 6.00 0.20
N PRO A 34 2.63 6.58 1.36
CA PRO A 34 3.93 6.32 1.95
C PRO A 34 4.03 4.85 2.34
N ILE A 35 5.15 4.22 1.99
CA ILE A 35 5.41 2.81 2.28
C ILE A 35 6.76 2.65 2.98
N SER A 36 6.83 1.66 3.85
CA SER A 36 8.04 1.17 4.49
C SER A 36 8.36 -0.21 3.93
N VAL A 37 9.60 -0.39 3.47
CA VAL A 37 10.09 -1.63 2.88
C VAL A 37 11.22 -2.15 3.75
N LEU A 38 10.96 -3.25 4.44
CA LEU A 38 11.91 -3.92 5.31
C LEU A 38 12.44 -5.18 4.62
N PRO A 39 13.74 -5.24 4.26
CA PRO A 39 14.38 -6.47 3.85
C PRO A 39 14.35 -7.50 4.97
N LEU A 40 14.01 -8.74 4.64
CA LEU A 40 13.97 -9.85 5.57
C LEU A 40 14.97 -10.94 5.15
N PRO A 41 15.28 -11.89 6.05
CA PRO A 41 16.02 -13.09 5.68
C PRO A 41 15.35 -13.84 4.51
N ASN A 42 16.12 -14.68 3.82
CA ASN A 42 15.63 -15.55 2.74
C ASN A 42 15.13 -14.84 1.47
N LYS A 43 15.70 -13.67 1.15
CA LYS A 43 15.36 -12.88 -0.07
C LYS A 43 13.87 -12.51 -0.14
N THR A 44 13.27 -12.26 1.02
CA THR A 44 11.91 -11.74 1.16
C THR A 44 11.95 -10.30 1.63
N VAL A 45 10.88 -9.54 1.39
CA VAL A 45 10.72 -8.19 1.92
C VAL A 45 9.32 -8.05 2.48
N LYS A 46 9.21 -7.31 3.59
CA LYS A 46 7.95 -6.87 4.18
C LYS A 46 7.68 -5.45 3.74
N ILE A 47 6.55 -5.23 3.09
CA ILE A 47 6.09 -3.91 2.66
C ILE A 47 4.90 -3.55 3.54
N THR A 48 4.97 -2.41 4.22
CA THR A 48 3.86 -1.88 5.02
C THR A 48 3.51 -0.50 4.52
N GLY A 49 2.22 -0.21 4.37
CA GLY A 49 1.77 1.12 3.97
C GLY A 49 0.44 1.49 4.61
N SER A 50 0.16 2.78 4.59
CA SER A 50 -1.06 3.38 5.08
C SER A 50 -1.49 4.49 4.14
N ALA A 51 -2.76 4.50 3.74
CA ALA A 51 -3.34 5.48 2.85
C ALA A 51 -4.58 6.09 3.52
N PRO A 52 -4.54 7.37 3.94
CA PRO A 52 -5.77 8.09 4.27
C PRO A 52 -6.54 8.38 2.97
N LEU A 53 -7.82 8.04 2.96
CA LEU A 53 -8.74 8.18 1.83
C LEU A 53 -10.05 8.80 2.31
N LYS A 54 -10.81 9.39 1.39
CA LYS A 54 -12.21 9.77 1.63
C LYS A 54 -13.14 8.91 0.79
N MET A 55 -14.26 8.48 1.35
CA MET A 55 -15.25 7.70 0.61
C MET A 55 -15.87 8.54 -0.51
N THR A 56 -16.13 9.82 -0.24
CA THR A 56 -16.70 10.76 -1.21
C THR A 56 -15.82 10.97 -2.45
N ASP A 57 -14.49 10.83 -2.35
CA ASP A 57 -13.59 10.91 -3.50
C ASP A 57 -13.85 9.79 -4.53
N PHE A 58 -14.40 8.67 -4.07
CA PHE A 58 -14.79 7.52 -4.89
C PHE A 58 -16.29 7.46 -5.15
N LYS A 59 -17.03 8.55 -4.90
CA LYS A 59 -18.50 8.64 -5.03
C LYS A 59 -19.25 7.64 -4.15
N ILE A 60 -18.64 7.25 -3.03
CA ILE A 60 -19.28 6.41 -2.03
C ILE A 60 -19.80 7.34 -0.94
N GLU A 61 -21.12 7.37 -0.78
CA GLU A 61 -21.73 8.15 0.30
C GLU A 61 -21.52 7.44 1.64
N PRO A 62 -21.05 8.15 2.68
CA PRO A 62 -20.96 7.57 4.02
C PRO A 62 -22.33 7.06 4.47
N ALA A 63 -22.37 5.87 5.07
CA ALA A 63 -23.61 5.28 5.53
C ALA A 63 -24.21 6.07 6.71
N HIS A 64 -25.54 6.12 6.73
CA HIS A 64 -26.33 6.76 7.78
C HIS A 64 -27.26 5.72 8.40
N ILE A 65 -27.17 5.53 9.72
CA ILE A 65 -28.07 4.64 10.47
C ILE A 65 -28.70 5.45 11.60
N LEU A 66 -30.01 5.69 11.50
CA LEU A 66 -30.75 6.58 12.40
C LEU A 66 -30.06 7.96 12.52
N PHE A 67 -29.48 8.26 13.68
CA PHE A 67 -28.79 9.51 13.99
C PHE A 67 -27.26 9.41 13.93
N VAL A 68 -26.71 8.26 13.51
CA VAL A 68 -25.26 8.02 13.43
C VAL A 68 -24.82 8.05 11.96
N LYS A 69 -23.80 8.88 11.68
CA LYS A 69 -23.14 8.96 10.38
C LYS A 69 -21.75 8.33 10.47
N THR A 70 -21.39 7.46 9.53
CA THR A 70 -20.01 6.98 9.41
C THR A 70 -19.10 8.12 8.97
N ALA A 71 -17.90 8.22 9.54
CA ALA A 71 -16.91 9.20 9.08
C ALA A 71 -16.60 9.00 7.59
N ASP A 72 -16.43 10.09 6.85
CA ASP A 72 -16.03 10.05 5.43
C ASP A 72 -14.57 9.59 5.25
N GLU A 73 -13.75 9.84 6.27
CA GLU A 73 -12.35 9.45 6.30
C GLU A 73 -12.17 7.97 6.60
N VAL A 74 -11.40 7.29 5.75
CA VAL A 74 -11.04 5.89 5.88
C VAL A 74 -9.53 5.77 5.75
N THR A 75 -8.89 5.03 6.67
CA THR A 75 -7.47 4.71 6.55
C THR A 75 -7.29 3.27 6.13
N VAL A 76 -6.79 3.04 4.92
CA VAL A 76 -6.42 1.70 4.45
C VAL A 76 -5.01 1.40 4.89
N LYS A 77 -4.84 0.31 5.64
CA LYS A 77 -3.53 -0.20 6.06
C LYS A 77 -3.30 -1.55 5.40
N PHE A 78 -2.08 -1.78 4.93
CA PHE A 78 -1.72 -3.06 4.35
C PHE A 78 -0.33 -3.51 4.78
N VAL A 79 -0.15 -4.82 4.79
CA VAL A 79 1.12 -5.50 5.04
C VAL A 79 1.24 -6.61 4.00
N TRP A 80 2.29 -6.55 3.20
CA TRP A 80 2.61 -7.58 2.22
C TRP A 80 3.95 -8.22 2.53
N MET A 81 3.98 -9.54 2.42
CA MET A 81 5.19 -10.35 2.49
C MET A 81 5.45 -10.85 1.08
N VAL A 82 6.49 -10.35 0.42
CA VAL A 82 6.81 -10.72 -0.96
C VAL A 82 8.20 -11.36 -1.02
N GLY A 83 8.31 -12.42 -1.82
CA GLY A 83 9.56 -13.11 -2.11
C GLY A 83 9.80 -13.16 -3.61
N GLN A 84 11.03 -13.43 -4.02
CA GLN A 84 11.31 -13.70 -5.43
C GLN A 84 10.56 -14.96 -5.88
N LYS A 85 9.72 -14.83 -6.92
CA LYS A 85 9.18 -15.99 -7.62
C LYS A 85 10.35 -16.81 -8.15
N LYS A 86 10.40 -18.11 -7.85
CA LYS A 86 11.36 -19.02 -8.46
C LYS A 86 11.16 -18.92 -9.97
N ALA A 87 12.20 -18.51 -10.72
CA ALA A 87 12.16 -18.54 -12.16
C ALA A 87 11.76 -19.97 -12.58
N ALA A 88 10.75 -20.10 -13.45
CA ALA A 88 10.50 -21.38 -14.09
C ALA A 88 11.83 -21.78 -14.74
N ALA A 89 12.36 -22.94 -14.37
CA ALA A 89 13.55 -23.49 -15.00
C ALA A 89 13.35 -23.40 -16.50
N ALA A 90 14.34 -22.84 -17.18
CA ALA A 90 14.34 -22.61 -18.61
C ALA A 90 13.59 -23.72 -19.35
N ALA A 91 12.63 -23.33 -20.18
CA ALA A 91 12.19 -24.18 -21.28
C ALA A 91 13.42 -24.42 -22.17
N SER A 92 14.18 -25.46 -21.81
CA SER A 92 15.26 -26.03 -22.58
C SER A 92 15.00 -27.52 -22.62
N LYS A 93 14.30 -27.92 -23.66
CA LYS A 93 14.67 -29.03 -24.54
C LYS A 93 13.95 -28.83 -25.87
#